data_AF-A0A1A8I4W0-F1
#
_entry.id   AF-A0A1A8I4W0-F1
#
_cell.length_a   1.000
_cell.length_b   1.000
_cell.length_c   1.000
_cell.angle_alpha   90.00
_cell.angle_beta   90.00
_cell.angle_gamma   90.00
#
_symmetry.space_group_name_H-M   'P 1'
#
loop_
_entity.id
_entity.type
_entity.pdbx_description
1 polymer ?
#
loop_
_entity_poly.entity_id
_entity_poly.type
_entity_poly.pdbx_seq_one_letter_code
_entity_poly.pdbx_strand_id
1 'polypeptide(L)'
;QACVTVRTLKAGKQSVLKPCSWAECGVRRDCLAKVIYARLFEWLVTFINNSICADKSLWCNFIGVLDVYGFECFQNNNLEQLCINYANEK
;
A
#
# COMPACT_ATOMS: atom_id res chain seq x y z
N GLN A 1 -1.28 -17.22 14.36
CA GLN A 1 -2.58 -17.77 13.87
C GLN A 1 -3.79 -17.00 14.40
N ALA A 2 -3.91 -16.72 15.71
CA ALA A 2 -5.08 -16.04 16.28
C ALA A 2 -5.39 -14.63 15.71
N CYS A 3 -4.38 -13.87 15.25
CA CYS A 3 -4.58 -12.51 14.74
C CYS A 3 -5.32 -12.43 13.39
N VAL A 4 -5.41 -13.53 12.64
CA VAL A 4 -6.15 -13.58 11.37
C VAL A 4 -7.54 -14.15 11.59
N THR A 5 -7.65 -15.14 12.48
CA THR A 5 -8.88 -15.90 12.74
C THR A 5 -9.79 -15.27 13.78
N VAL A 6 -9.30 -14.34 14.59
CA VAL A 6 -10.08 -13.65 15.63
C VAL A 6 -9.89 -12.14 15.47
N ARG A 7 -10.97 -11.38 15.64
CA ARG A 7 -10.92 -9.91 15.75
C ARG A 7 -11.24 -9.49 17.18
N THR A 8 -10.44 -8.59 17.72
CA THR A 8 -10.74 -7.94 19.00
C THR A 8 -11.55 -6.69 18.72
N LEU A 9 -12.80 -6.67 19.18
CA LEU A 9 -13.67 -5.52 19.15
C LEU A 9 -13.54 -4.77 20.47
N LYS A 10 -13.08 -3.52 20.44
CA LYS A 10 -13.07 -2.66 21.63
C LYS A 10 -14.29 -1.75 21.60
N ALA A 11 -15.07 -1.76 22.68
CA ALA A 11 -16.19 -0.87 22.91
C ALA A 11 -16.04 -0.25 24.32
N GLY A 12 -15.60 1.01 24.39
CA GLY A 12 -15.23 1.64 25.65
C GLY A 12 -14.09 0.91 26.37
N LYS A 13 -14.29 0.58 27.65
CA LYS A 13 -13.32 -0.17 28.47
C LYS A 13 -13.35 -1.69 28.24
N GLN A 14 -14.32 -2.19 27.46
CA GLN A 14 -14.48 -3.63 27.22
C GLN A 14 -13.88 -4.03 25.88
N SER A 15 -13.25 -5.20 25.85
CA SER A 15 -12.75 -5.85 24.63
C SER A 15 -13.38 -7.23 24.48
N VAL A 16 -14.02 -7.47 23.35
CA VAL A 16 -14.64 -8.75 23.01
C VAL A 16 -13.86 -9.41 21.88
N LEU A 17 -13.54 -10.69 22.04
CA LEU A 17 -12.96 -11.51 20.98
C LEU A 17 -14.07 -12.11 20.13
N LYS A 18 -14.11 -11.79 18.84
CA LYS A 18 -15.06 -12.35 17.88
C LYS A 18 -14.30 -13.21 16.85
N PRO A 19 -14.61 -14.50 16.72
CA PRO A 19 -14.10 -15.32 15.62
C PRO A 19 -14.51 -14.75 14.26
N CYS A 20 -13.62 -14.85 13.29
CA CYS A 20 -13.86 -14.44 11.91
C CYS A 20 -14.37 -15.60 11.07
N SER A 21 -15.21 -15.29 10.07
CA SER A 21 -15.60 -16.27 9.06
C SER A 21 -14.39 -16.65 8.19
N TRP A 22 -14.50 -17.77 7.47
CA TRP A 22 -13.42 -18.21 6.58
C TRP A 22 -13.10 -17.16 5.50
N ALA A 23 -14.13 -16.53 4.91
CA ALA A 23 -13.97 -15.46 3.93
C ALA A 23 -13.28 -14.22 4.53
N GLU A 24 -13.68 -13.80 5.74
CA GLU A 24 -13.01 -12.69 6.46
C GLU A 24 -11.53 -13.01 6.73
N CYS A 25 -11.21 -14.25 7.10
CA CYS A 25 -9.83 -14.68 7.31
C CYS A 25 -8.99 -14.57 6.03
N GLY A 26 -9.55 -14.98 4.88
CA GLY A 26 -8.90 -14.86 3.58
C GLY A 26 -8.57 -13.42 3.22
N VAL A 27 -9.57 -12.54 3.28
CA VAL A 27 -9.39 -11.11 3.00
C VAL A 27 -8.34 -10.49 3.94
N ARG A 28 -8.38 -10.81 5.24
CA ARG A 28 -7.41 -10.29 6.21
C ARG A 28 -5.99 -10.75 5.93
N ARG A 29 -5.79 -12.01 5.54
CA ARG A 29 -4.48 -12.53 5.14
C ARG A 29 -3.95 -11.76 3.93
N ASP A 30 -4.79 -11.58 2.91
CA ASP A 30 -4.38 -10.92 1.66
C ASP A 30 -4.11 -9.43 1.88
N CYS A 31 -4.93 -8.75 2.69
CA CYS A 31 -4.66 -7.38 3.14
C CYS A 31 -3.34 -7.27 3.91
N LEU A 32 -3.06 -8.20 4.84
CA LEU A 32 -1.80 -8.21 5.59
C LEU A 32 -0.60 -8.36 4.64
N ALA A 33 -0.68 -9.27 3.66
CA ALA A 33 0.37 -9.43 2.66
C ALA A 33 0.58 -8.15 1.84
N LYS A 34 -0.50 -7.51 1.36
CA LYS A 34 -0.43 -6.22 0.65
C LYS A 34 0.21 -5.12 1.50
N VAL A 35 -0.13 -5.03 2.79
CA VAL A 35 0.46 -4.04 3.72
C VAL A 35 1.95 -4.30 3.95
N ILE A 36 2.35 -5.57 4.16
CA ILE A 36 3.76 -5.92 4.33
C ILE A 36 4.56 -5.53 3.09
N TYR A 37 4.05 -5.86 1.90
CA TYR A 37 4.70 -5.50 0.64
C TYR A 37 4.81 -3.98 0.46
N ALA A 38 3.74 -3.23 0.73
CA ALA A 38 3.75 -1.76 0.65
C ALA A 38 4.79 -1.15 1.60
N ARG A 39 4.87 -1.64 2.85
CA ARG A 39 5.87 -1.19 3.84
C ARG A 39 7.30 -1.50 3.41
N LEU A 40 7.53 -2.68 2.83
CA LEU A 40 8.84 -3.04 2.29
C LEU A 40 9.23 -2.10 1.15
N PHE A 41 8.31 -1.80 0.25
CA PHE A 41 8.54 -0.87 -0.85
C PHE A 41 8.86 0.56 -0.35
N GLU A 42 8.07 1.09 0.60
CA GLU A 42 8.36 2.38 1.25
C GLU A 42 9.76 2.41 1.90
N TRP A 43 10.13 1.32 2.58
CA TRP A 43 11.44 1.18 3.20
C TRP A 43 12.57 1.16 2.15
N LEU A 44 12.40 0.42 1.05
CA LEU A 44 13.38 0.36 -0.04
C LEU A 44 13.61 1.75 -0.66
N VAL A 45 12.53 2.48 -0.96
CA VAL A 45 12.63 3.86 -1.48
C VAL A 45 13.38 4.76 -0.50
N THR A 46 13.07 4.66 0.79
CA THR A 46 13.75 5.44 1.84
C THR A 46 15.24 5.07 1.92
N PHE A 47 15.56 3.78 1.88
CA PHE A 47 16.92 3.27 1.94
C PHE A 47 17.77 3.78 0.76
N ILE A 48 17.24 3.69 -0.46
CA ILE A 48 17.91 4.21 -1.67
C ILE A 48 18.08 5.73 -1.57
N ASN A 49 17.03 6.47 -1.21
CA ASN A 49 17.08 7.93 -1.06
C ASN A 49 18.14 8.35 -0.05
N ASN A 50 18.23 7.68 1.10
CA ASN A 50 19.26 7.98 2.10
C ASN A 50 20.70 7.75 1.58
N SER A 51 20.87 6.87 0.60
CA SER A 51 22.17 6.55 0.00
C SER A 51 22.59 7.56 -1.08
N ILE A 52 21.63 8.20 -1.75
CA ILE A 52 21.89 9.10 -2.90
C ILE A 52 21.57 10.58 -2.63
N CYS A 53 20.92 10.91 -1.52
CA CYS A 53 20.48 12.27 -1.22
C CYS A 53 21.69 13.20 -1.00
N ALA A 54 21.75 14.29 -1.76
CA ALA A 54 22.68 15.38 -1.54
C ALA A 54 22.18 16.34 -0.45
N ASP A 55 23.08 17.07 0.19
CA ASP A 55 22.73 17.99 1.27
C ASP A 55 21.75 19.08 0.79
N LYS A 56 20.65 19.26 1.53
CA LYS A 56 19.50 20.09 1.14
C LYS A 56 19.85 21.58 1.00
N SER A 57 20.95 21.99 1.63
CA SER A 57 21.49 23.35 1.60
C SER A 57 22.01 23.78 0.21
N LEU A 58 22.27 22.84 -0.69
CA LEU A 58 22.82 23.07 -2.04
C LEU A 58 21.75 23.09 -3.15
N TRP A 59 20.47 22.89 -2.80
CA TRP A 59 19.40 22.69 -3.77
C TRP A 59 18.87 24.04 -4.29
N CYS A 60 19.57 24.64 -5.26
CA CYS A 60 19.07 25.85 -5.93
C CYS A 60 18.15 25.54 -7.13
N ASN A 61 18.36 24.42 -7.82
CA ASN A 61 17.58 23.97 -8.99
C ASN A 61 17.58 22.44 -9.06
N PHE A 62 16.51 21.80 -9.54
CA PHE A 62 16.46 20.35 -9.79
C PHE A 62 15.78 20.04 -11.13
N ILE A 63 16.20 18.93 -11.75
CA ILE A 63 15.53 18.35 -12.91
C ILE A 63 14.91 17.04 -12.45
N GLY A 64 13.58 16.95 -12.50
CA GLY A 64 12.84 15.73 -12.20
C GLY A 64 12.54 14.96 -13.48
N VAL A 65 12.74 13.65 -13.46
CA VAL A 65 12.27 12.73 -14.51
C VAL A 65 11.09 11.96 -13.93
N LEU A 66 9.97 11.94 -14.65
CA LEU A 66 8.77 11.24 -14.26
C LEU A 66 8.56 10.05 -15.21
N ASP A 67 8.54 8.85 -14.63
CA ASP A 67 8.20 7.61 -15.32
C ASP A 67 6.87 7.11 -14.74
N VAL A 68 5.83 7.06 -15.57
CA VAL A 68 4.46 6.71 -15.18
C VAL A 68 3.93 5.60 -16.08
N TYR A 69 3.13 4.70 -15.48
CA TYR A 69 2.50 3.60 -16.19
C TYR A 69 1.53 4.11 -17.27
N GLY A 70 1.55 3.50 -18.44
CA GLY A 70 0.64 3.84 -19.54
C GLY A 70 -0.79 3.34 -19.35
N PHE A 71 -1.67 3.72 -20.27
CA PHE A 71 -3.08 3.32 -20.26
C PHE A 71 -3.27 1.80 -20.38
N GLU A 72 -4.15 1.23 -19.57
CA GLU A 72 -4.47 -0.20 -19.55
C GLU A 72 -5.91 -0.47 -19.99
N CYS A 73 -6.11 -1.51 -20.82
CA CYS A 73 -7.44 -1.97 -21.22
C CYS A 73 -7.47 -3.50 -21.30
N PHE A 74 -8.01 -4.12 -20.25
CA PHE A 74 -8.17 -5.57 -20.18
C PHE A 74 -9.63 -5.98 -20.37
N GLN A 75 -9.86 -7.29 -20.55
CA GLN A 75 -11.23 -7.85 -20.66
C GLN A 75 -12.06 -7.55 -19.40
N ASN A 76 -11.44 -7.61 -18.22
CA ASN A 76 -12.02 -7.20 -16.95
C ASN A 76 -11.10 -6.18 -16.29
N ASN A 77 -11.57 -4.96 -16.11
CA ASN A 77 -10.82 -3.89 -15.44
C ASN A 77 -11.30 -3.75 -14.00
N ASN A 78 -10.37 -3.77 -13.04
CA ASN A 78 -10.67 -3.59 -11.62
C ASN A 78 -10.39 -2.15 -11.18
N LEU A 79 -10.48 -1.89 -9.89
CA LEU A 79 -10.21 -0.58 -9.30
C LEU A 79 -8.79 -0.08 -9.66
N GLU A 80 -7.83 -0.99 -9.73
CA GLU A 80 -6.44 -0.69 -10.06
C GLU A 80 -6.30 -0.06 -11.46
N GLN A 81 -6.91 -0.65 -12.48
CA GLN A 81 -6.91 -0.11 -13.86
C GLN A 81 -7.60 1.25 -13.92
N LEU A 82 -8.70 1.44 -13.19
CA LEU A 82 -9.36 2.74 -13.09
C LEU A 82 -8.41 3.81 -12.52
N CYS A 83 -7.67 3.49 -11.45
CA CYS A 83 -6.70 4.41 -10.87
C CYS A 83 -5.56 4.75 -11.85
N ILE A 84 -5.05 3.75 -12.59
CA ILE A 84 -3.99 3.94 -13.60
C ILE A 84 -4.49 4.84 -14.73
N ASN A 85 -5.64 4.53 -15.31
CA ASN A 85 -6.18 5.28 -16.44
C ASN A 85 -6.59 6.70 -16.02
N TYR A 86 -7.19 6.87 -14.85
CA TYR A 86 -7.51 8.20 -14.32
C TYR A 86 -6.26 9.06 -14.11
N ALA A 87 -5.16 8.48 -13.62
CA ALA A 87 -3.89 9.19 -13.47
C ALA A 87 -3.28 9.60 -14.82
N ASN A 88 -3.49 8.82 -15.89
CA ASN A 88 -3.06 9.16 -17.24
C ASN A 88 -3.89 10.28 -17.89
N GLU A 89 -5.17 10.40 -17.52
CA GLU A 89 -6.08 11.43 -18.03
C GLU A 89 -5.90 12.81 -17.33
N LYS A 90 -4.92 12.95 -16.44
CA LYS A 90 -4.65 14.15 -15.65
C LYS A 90 -3.24 14.68 -15.90
#